data_AF-A0A2K0AWQ8-F1
#
_entry.id   AF-A0A2K0AWQ8-F1
#
_cell.length_a   1.000
_cell.length_b   1.000
_cell.length_c   1.000
_cell.angle_alpha   90.00
_cell.angle_beta   90.00
_cell.angle_gamma   90.00
#
_symmetry.space_group_name_H-M   'P 1'
#
loop_
_entity.id
_entity.type
_entity.pdbx_description
1 polymer ?
#
loop_
_entity_poly.entity_id
_entity_poly.type
_entity_poly.pdbx_seq_one_letter_code
_entity_poly.pdbx_strand_id
1 'polypeptide(L)' 'MIRAIKLIFDVKSFRSEHHIAPQIELITADDIDNAYEKVLSSKVKYRFVIDISTM' A
#
# COMPACT_ATOMS: atom_id res chain seq x y z
N MET A 1 -10.35 -15.00 17.42
CA MET A 1 -9.17 -15.10 16.53
C MET A 1 -9.53 -15.62 15.13
N ILE A 2 -10.18 -16.79 15.01
CA ILE A 2 -10.56 -17.39 13.70
C ILE A 2 -11.43 -16.44 12.84
N ARG A 3 -12.38 -15.72 13.44
CA ARG A 3 -13.25 -14.77 12.73
C ARG A 3 -12.51 -13.57 12.12
N ALA A 4 -11.43 -13.11 12.74
CA ALA A 4 -10.64 -11.97 12.22
C ALA A 4 -9.84 -12.36 10.98
N ILE A 5 -9.27 -13.58 10.97
CA ILE A 5 -8.56 -14.13 9.81
C ILE A 5 -9.54 -14.32 8.63
N LYS A 6 -10.73 -14.88 8.91
CA LYS A 6 -11.81 -15.02 7.92
C LYS A 6 -12.15 -13.69 7.25
N LEU A 7 -12.33 -12.62 8.02
CA LEU A 7 -12.63 -11.28 7.50
C LEU A 7 -11.53 -10.75 6.55
N ILE A 8 -10.26 -10.97 6.88
CA ILE A 8 -9.14 -10.54 6.02
C ILE A 8 -9.16 -11.29 4.69
N PHE A 9 -9.44 -12.60 4.71
CA PHE A 9 -9.58 -13.40 3.49
C PHE A 9 -10.76 -12.94 2.64
N ASP A 10 -11.93 -12.74 3.26
CA ASP A 10 -13.14 -12.30 2.54
C ASP A 10 -12.92 -10.93 1.87
N VAL A 11 -12.29 -9.98 2.58
CA VAL A 11 -11.94 -8.66 2.02
C VAL A 11 -10.90 -8.77 0.89
N LYS A 12 -9.91 -9.66 1.01
CA LYS A 12 -8.91 -9.88 -0.05
C LYS A 12 -9.55 -10.46 -1.31
N SER A 13 -10.38 -11.50 -1.17
CA SER A 13 -11.07 -12.14 -2.29
C SER A 13 -11.99 -11.14 -3.00
N PHE A 14 -12.80 -10.39 -2.25
CA PHE A 14 -13.67 -9.34 -2.80
C PHE A 14 -12.90 -8.32 -3.64
N ARG A 15 -11.79 -7.77 -3.12
CA ARG A 15 -11.02 -6.75 -3.86
C ARG A 15 -10.37 -7.32 -5.13
N SER A 16 -9.94 -8.58 -5.09
CA SER A 16 -9.37 -9.27 -6.25
C SER A 16 -10.42 -9.51 -7.34
N GLU A 17 -11.60 -10.01 -6.97
CA GLU A 17 -12.72 -10.28 -7.89
C GLU A 17 -13.27 -9.01 -8.54
N HIS A 18 -13.25 -7.90 -7.81
CA HIS A 18 -13.74 -6.60 -8.31
C HIS A 18 -12.64 -5.72 -8.91
N HIS A 19 -11.42 -6.22 -9.10
CA HIS A 19 -10.29 -5.48 -9.65
C HIS A 19 -10.00 -4.14 -8.92
N ILE A 20 -10.21 -4.12 -7.59
CA ILE A 20 -10.01 -2.93 -6.75
C ILE A 20 -8.55 -2.86 -6.31
N ALA A 21 -7.75 -2.09 -7.05
CA ALA A 21 -6.36 -1.80 -6.69
C ALA A 21 -6.24 -0.41 -6.06
N PRO A 22 -5.38 -0.23 -5.04
CA PRO A 22 -5.02 1.10 -4.57
C PRO A 22 -4.22 1.83 -5.65
N GLN A 23 -4.41 3.15 -5.76
CA GLN A 23 -3.47 3.98 -6.49
C GLN A 23 -2.19 4.10 -5.65
N ILE A 24 -1.06 3.80 -6.26
CA ILE A 24 0.24 3.75 -5.58
C ILE A 24 1.28 4.61 -6.33
N GLU A 25 2.22 5.15 -5.56
CA GLU A 25 3.48 5.71 -6.08
C GLU A 25 4.60 4.77 -5.64
N LEU A 26 5.32 4.19 -6.61
CA LEU A 26 6.45 3.31 -6.33
C LEU A 26 7.66 4.16 -5.98
N ILE A 27 8.36 3.78 -4.91
CA ILE A 27 9.59 4.42 -4.45
C ILE A 27 10.68 3.38 -4.26
N THR A 28 11.94 3.81 -4.38
CA THR A 28 13.08 2.97 -3.99
C THR A 28 13.25 2.98 -2.47
N ALA A 29 14.09 2.09 -1.95
CA ALA A 29 14.45 2.12 -0.53
C ALA A 29 15.19 3.41 -0.14
N ASP A 30 15.97 4.00 -1.05
CA ASP A 30 16.71 5.24 -0.81
C ASP A 30 15.79 6.47 -0.75
N ASP A 31 14.60 6.39 -1.35
CA ASP A 31 13.62 7.48 -1.41
C ASP A 31 12.68 7.56 -0.18
N ILE A 32 12.83 6.67 0.81
CA ILE A 32 11.91 6.55 1.96
C ILE A 32 11.79 7.87 2.74
N ASP A 33 12.91 8.54 3.02
CA ASP A 33 12.91 9.78 3.80
C ASP A 33 12.15 10.91 3.07
N ASN A 34 12.36 11.05 1.76
CA ASN A 34 11.64 12.02 0.93
C ASN A 34 10.14 11.69 0.83
N ALA A 35 9.79 10.41 0.70
CA ALA A 35 8.41 9.96 0.70
C ALA A 35 7.71 10.27 2.04
N TYR A 36 8.41 10.12 3.16
CA TYR A 36 7.90 10.46 4.49
C TYR A 36 7.56 11.95 4.63
N GLU A 37 8.43 12.84 4.16
CA GLU A 37 8.18 14.29 4.13
C GLU A 37 6.97 14.67 3.25
N LYS A 38 6.76 13.96 2.13
CA LYS A 38 5.56 14.14 1.30
C LYS A 38 4.29 13.76 2.04
N VAL A 39 4.31 12.69 2.85
CA VAL A 39 3.18 12.28 3.70
C VAL A 39 2.86 13.37 4.72
N LEU A 40 3.89 13.88 5.42
CA LEU A 40 3.73 14.93 6.44
C LEU A 40 3.18 16.24 5.84
N SER A 41 3.65 16.62 4.65
CA SER A 41 3.17 17.80 3.94
C SER A 41 1.78 17.64 3.30
N SER A 42 1.09 16.51 3.56
CA SER A 42 -0.22 16.17 2.98
C SER A 42 -0.26 16.22 1.44
N LYS A 43 0.91 16.14 0.78
CA LYS A 43 1.03 16.12 -0.68
C LYS A 43 0.85 14.71 -1.26
N VAL A 44 0.36 13.78 -0.46
CA VAL A 44 0.11 12.40 -0.86
C VAL A 44 -1.36 12.23 -1.18
N LYS A 45 -1.65 11.72 -2.37
CA LYS A 45 -3.02 11.42 -2.76
C LYS A 45 -3.50 10.08 -2.20
N TYR A 46 -2.62 9.06 -2.07
CA TYR A 46 -3.03 7.70 -1.69
C TYR A 46 -1.98 6.91 -0.87
N ARG A 47 -0.96 6.31 -1.49
CA ARG A 47 -0.01 5.43 -0.79
C ARG A 47 1.33 5.28 -1.54
N PHE A 48 2.43 5.32 -0.80
CA PHE A 48 3.74 4.90 -1.31
C PHE A 48 3.94 3.40 -1.14
N VAL A 49 4.56 2.74 -2.12
CA VAL A 49 4.96 1.33 -2.05
C VAL A 49 6.44 1.25 -2.37
N ILE A 50 7.20 0.61 -1.48
CA ILE A 50 8.64 0.41 -1.66
C ILE A 50 8.84 -0.79 -2.58
N ASP A 51 9.57 -0.60 -3.67
CA ASP A 51 10.04 -1.70 -4.50
C ASP A 51 11.28 -2.33 -3.84
N ILE A 52 11.13 -3.58 -3.38
CA ILE A 52 12.21 -4.34 -2.75
C ILE A 52 13.07 -5.09 -3.76
N SER A 53 12.70 -5.07 -5.05
CA SER A 53 13.44 -5.78 -6.10
C SER A 53 14.80 -5.15 -6.38
N THR A 54 15.01 -3.91 -5.94
CA THR A 54 16.23 -3.13 -6.14
C THR A 54 17.18 -3.15 -4.95
N MET A 55 16.91 -4.00 -3.94
CA MET A 55 17.76 -4.19 -2.75
C MET A 55 18.74 -5.35 -2.91
#